data_AF-A0A536VBJ6-F1
#
_entry.id   AF-A0A536VBJ6-F1
#
_cell.length_a   1.000
_cell.length_b   1.000
_cell.length_c   1.000
_cell.angle_alpha   90.00
_cell.angle_beta   90.00
_cell.angle_gamma   90.00
#
_symmetry.space_group_name_H-M   'P 1'
#
loop_
_entity.id
_entity.type
_entity.pdbx_description
1 polymer ?
#
loop_
_entity_poly.entity_id
_entity_poly.type
_entity_poly.pdbx_seq_one_letter_code
_entity_poly.pdbx_strand_id
1 'polypeptide(L)'
;MAILKLPPNIERVVGAMKEYRLAAWPELAPPFHRTAFRRMLSDMSHRHMTLPQLSESSGLRRHEVKSFVEMLEARGVLVERESLVPDSLFWSLGPLGGWLKRAMSSPPNSR
;
A
#
# COMPACT_ATOMS: atom_id res chain seq x y z
N MET A 1 -17.75 42.20 21.11
CA MET A 1 -16.84 42.05 19.97
C MET A 1 -16.89 40.60 19.52
N ALA A 2 -17.41 40.33 18.32
CA ALA A 2 -17.54 38.97 17.79
C ALA A 2 -16.20 38.51 17.22
N ILE A 3 -15.59 37.49 17.82
CA ILE A 3 -14.45 36.79 17.22
C ILE A 3 -15.04 35.77 16.25
N LEU A 4 -15.13 36.18 14.98
CA LEU A 4 -15.17 35.24 13.87
C LEU A 4 -13.85 34.48 13.79
N LYS A 5 -13.84 33.37 13.01
CA LYS A 5 -12.67 32.70 12.37
C LYS A 5 -12.16 31.48 13.18
N LEU A 6 -12.11 30.23 12.70
CA LEU A 6 -12.23 29.57 11.39
C LEU A 6 -12.85 28.16 11.58
N PRO A 7 -13.41 27.51 10.52
CA PRO A 7 -13.74 26.09 10.55
C PRO A 7 -12.50 25.21 10.76
N PRO A 8 -12.64 23.99 11.33
CA PRO A 8 -11.59 22.98 11.31
C PRO A 8 -11.44 22.47 9.86
N ASN A 9 -10.74 23.26 9.05
CA ASN A 9 -10.41 22.87 7.69
C ASN A 9 -9.34 21.79 7.80
N ILE A 10 -9.80 20.54 7.71
CA ILE A 10 -8.99 19.34 7.54
C ILE A 10 -8.05 19.64 6.38
N GLU A 11 -6.80 19.97 6.73
CA GLU A 11 -5.69 20.08 5.81
C GLU A 11 -5.44 18.68 5.23
N ARG A 12 -6.26 18.27 4.26
CA ARG A 12 -5.81 17.32 3.26
C ARG A 12 -4.70 18.05 2.53
N VAL A 13 -3.48 17.88 3.03
CA VAL A 13 -2.27 18.40 2.40
C VAL A 13 -2.33 17.92 0.96
N VAL A 14 -2.55 18.86 0.04
CA VAL A 14 -2.65 18.58 -1.40
C VAL A 14 -1.26 18.13 -1.84
N GLY A 15 -1.01 16.83 -1.79
CA GLY A 15 0.31 16.22 -1.95
C GLY A 15 0.58 15.04 -1.02
N ALA A 16 -0.17 14.88 0.08
CA ALA A 16 -0.09 13.69 0.92
C ALA A 16 -0.78 12.51 0.22
N MET A 17 -0.03 11.45 -0.07
CA MET A 17 -0.61 10.22 -0.60
C MET A 17 -1.02 9.29 0.53
N LYS A 18 -2.18 8.63 0.36
CA LYS A 18 -2.64 7.58 1.28
C LYS A 18 -1.82 6.30 1.06
N GLU A 19 -1.22 5.82 2.14
CA GLU A 19 -0.61 4.51 2.24
C GLU A 19 -1.47 3.58 3.08
N TYR A 20 -1.52 2.31 2.69
CA TYR A 20 -2.32 1.28 3.30
C TYR A 20 -1.42 0.15 3.81
N ARG A 21 -1.67 -0.32 5.03
CA ARG A 21 -1.05 -1.51 5.61
C ARG A 21 -2.12 -2.43 6.18
N LEU A 22 -1.86 -3.72 6.16
CA LEU A 22 -2.73 -4.70 6.78
C LEU A 22 -2.57 -4.69 8.31
N ALA A 23 -3.68 -4.49 9.03
CA ALA A 23 -3.76 -4.57 10.49
C ALA A 23 -3.96 -6.02 10.96
N ALA A 24 -4.78 -6.78 10.23
CA ALA A 24 -5.17 -8.15 10.55
C ALA A 24 -5.42 -8.93 9.27
N TRP A 25 -5.24 -10.26 9.31
CA TRP A 25 -5.39 -11.11 8.13
C TRP A 25 -6.88 -11.32 7.78
N PRO A 26 -7.36 -10.94 6.59
CA PRO A 26 -8.75 -11.07 6.22
C PRO A 26 -9.04 -12.46 5.65
N GLU A 27 -10.23 -12.99 5.93
CA GLU A 27 -10.73 -14.17 5.22
C GLU A 27 -11.21 -13.77 3.82
N LEU A 28 -10.47 -14.19 2.79
CA LEU A 28 -10.79 -13.89 1.41
C LEU A 28 -12.02 -14.68 0.95
N ALA A 29 -13.03 -13.99 0.42
CA ALA A 29 -14.15 -14.63 -0.24
C ALA A 29 -13.72 -15.23 -1.60
N PRO A 30 -14.46 -16.22 -2.16
CA PRO A 30 -14.15 -16.86 -3.44
C PRO A 30 -13.76 -15.92 -4.62
N PRO A 31 -14.40 -14.74 -4.83
CA PRO A 31 -13.98 -13.83 -5.92
C PRO A 31 -12.55 -13.29 -5.79
N PHE A 32 -11.96 -13.33 -4.59
CA PHE A 32 -10.61 -12.81 -4.32
C PHE A 32 -9.55 -13.92 -4.17
N HIS A 33 -9.87 -15.17 -4.54
CA HIS A 33 -8.91 -16.29 -4.50
C HIS A 33 -7.78 -16.21 -5.53
N ARG A 34 -7.76 -15.18 -6.40
CA ARG A 34 -6.66 -14.98 -7.36
C ARG A 34 -5.34 -14.78 -6.63
N THR A 35 -4.28 -15.40 -7.14
CA THR A 35 -2.91 -15.30 -6.59
C THR A 35 -2.45 -13.84 -6.44
N ALA A 36 -2.91 -12.94 -7.30
CA ALA A 36 -2.60 -11.51 -7.23
C ALA A 36 -3.09 -10.84 -5.92
N PHE A 37 -4.33 -11.12 -5.48
CA PHE A 37 -4.86 -10.56 -4.22
C PHE A 37 -4.12 -11.11 -3.00
N ARG A 38 -3.79 -12.40 -2.99
CA ARG A 38 -3.01 -13.02 -1.90
C ARG A 38 -1.60 -12.46 -1.80
N ARG A 39 -0.93 -12.23 -2.94
CA ARG A 39 0.38 -11.56 -2.98
C ARG A 39 0.28 -10.14 -2.44
N MET A 40 -0.75 -9.40 -2.85
CA MET A 40 -0.99 -8.04 -2.39
C MET A 40 -1.21 -7.97 -0.87
N LEU A 41 -2.00 -8.88 -0.28
CA LEU A 41 -2.12 -8.99 1.18
C LEU A 41 -0.78 -9.28 1.86
N SER A 42 0.03 -10.17 1.28
CA SER A 42 1.36 -10.50 1.80
C SER A 42 2.27 -9.26 1.80
N ASP A 43 2.27 -8.48 0.72
CA ASP A 43 3.00 -7.23 0.63
C ASP A 43 2.52 -6.19 1.66
N MET A 44 1.20 -6.00 1.78
CA MET A 44 0.58 -5.06 2.73
C MET A 44 0.77 -5.45 4.19
N SER A 45 1.01 -6.73 4.49
CA SER A 45 1.31 -7.18 5.86
C SER A 45 2.70 -6.76 6.33
N HIS A 46 3.64 -6.60 5.40
CA HIS A 46 5.02 -6.23 5.72
C HIS A 46 5.25 -4.72 5.73
N ARG A 47 4.58 -3.96 4.87
CA ARG A 47 4.84 -2.53 4.67
C ARG A 47 3.58 -1.72 4.33
N HIS A 48 3.67 -0.41 4.58
CA HIS A 48 2.70 0.56 4.07
C HIS A 48 2.94 0.74 2.56
N MET A 49 1.87 0.74 1.76
CA MET A 49 1.96 0.89 0.31
C MET A 49 0.87 1.80 -0.23
N THR A 50 1.18 2.60 -1.25
CA THR A 50 0.20 3.43 -1.94
C THR A 50 -0.61 2.62 -2.95
N LEU A 51 -1.78 3.13 -3.34
CA LEU A 51 -2.64 2.51 -4.36
C LEU A 51 -1.93 2.23 -5.71
N PRO A 52 -1.09 3.13 -6.27
CA PRO A 52 -0.32 2.81 -7.48
C PRO A 52 0.71 1.70 -7.25
N GLN A 53 1.41 1.68 -6.11
CA GLN A 53 2.38 0.61 -5.81
C GLN A 53 1.71 -0.76 -5.72
N LEU A 54 0.51 -0.84 -5.15
CA LEU A 54 -0.30 -2.06 -5.10
C LEU A 54 -0.72 -2.53 -6.49
N SER A 55 -1.07 -1.61 -7.39
CA SER A 55 -1.40 -1.92 -8.79
C SER A 55 -0.20 -2.48 -9.54
N GLU A 56 0.97 -1.88 -9.35
CA GLU A 56 2.21 -2.32 -9.99
C GLU A 56 2.68 -3.69 -9.47
N SER A 57 2.68 -3.90 -8.15
CA SER A 57 3.17 -5.17 -7.57
C SER A 57 2.23 -6.36 -7.78
N SER A 58 0.92 -6.12 -7.82
CA SER A 58 -0.08 -7.17 -8.03
C SER A 58 -0.37 -7.48 -9.51
N GLY A 59 -0.05 -6.54 -10.41
CA GLY A 59 -0.43 -6.62 -11.83
C GLY A 59 -1.93 -6.44 -12.09
N LEU A 60 -2.70 -6.05 -11.07
CA LEU A 60 -4.14 -5.79 -11.19
C LEU A 60 -4.40 -4.39 -11.73
N ARG A 61 -5.56 -4.21 -12.36
CA ARG A 61 -5.97 -2.88 -12.80
C ARG A 61 -6.25 -1.99 -11.59
N ARG A 62 -5.97 -0.70 -11.71
CA ARG A 62 -6.16 0.28 -10.63
C ARG A 62 -7.55 0.24 -9.98
N HIS A 63 -8.61 -0.02 -10.76
CA HIS A 63 -9.96 -0.14 -10.24
C HIS A 63 -10.17 -1.42 -9.42
N GLU A 64 -9.59 -2.55 -9.82
CA GLU A 64 -9.67 -3.80 -9.04
C GLU A 64 -8.96 -3.64 -7.69
N VAL A 65 -7.80 -2.98 -7.69
CA VAL A 65 -7.06 -2.65 -6.45
C VAL A 65 -7.89 -1.73 -5.56
N LYS A 66 -8.48 -0.68 -6.13
CA LYS A 66 -9.32 0.26 -5.39
C LYS A 66 -10.49 -0.46 -4.71
N SER A 67 -11.26 -1.25 -5.46
CA SER A 67 -12.39 -2.00 -4.90
C SER A 67 -11.96 -3.01 -3.84
N PHE A 68 -10.76 -3.60 -3.98
CA PHE A 68 -10.22 -4.49 -2.96
C PHE A 68 -9.83 -3.76 -1.67
N VAL A 69 -9.17 -2.61 -1.78
CA VAL A 69 -8.82 -1.77 -0.63
C VAL A 69 -10.08 -1.28 0.09
N GLU A 70 -11.09 -0.83 -0.64
CA GLU A 70 -12.39 -0.43 -0.07
C GLU A 70 -13.07 -1.59 0.70
N MET A 71 -12.98 -2.81 0.18
CA MET A 71 -13.50 -4.01 0.87
C MET A 71 -12.74 -4.31 2.16
N LEU A 72 -11.42 -4.12 2.17
CA LEU A 72 -10.60 -4.29 3.38
C LEU A 72 -10.84 -3.18 4.41
N GLU A 73 -11.03 -1.94 3.95
CA GLU A 73 -11.40 -0.79 4.78
C GLU A 73 -12.76 -1.01 5.44
N ALA A 74 -13.76 -1.45 4.68
CA ALA A 74 -15.09 -1.78 5.19
C ALA A 74 -15.07 -2.90 6.26
N ARG A 75 -14.04 -3.75 6.23
CA ARG A 75 -13.81 -4.80 7.23
C ARG A 75 -13.00 -4.32 8.44
N GLY A 76 -12.49 -3.09 8.42
CA GLY A 76 -11.67 -2.53 9.49
C GLY A 76 -10.30 -3.21 9.65
N VAL A 77 -9.79 -3.85 8.60
CA VAL A 77 -8.49 -4.58 8.65
C VAL A 77 -7.33 -3.78 8.06
N LEU A 78 -7.54 -2.50 7.73
CA LEU A 78 -6.51 -1.61 7.20
C LEU A 78 -6.08 -0.57 8.22
N VAL A 79 -4.78 -0.28 8.23
CA VAL A 79 -4.21 0.92 8.81
C VAL A 79 -3.93 1.90 7.67
N GLU A 80 -4.53 3.08 7.73
CA GLU A 80 -4.24 4.18 6.80
C GLU A 80 -3.14 5.07 7.38
N ARG A 81 -2.23 5.52 6.52
CA ARG A 81 -1.22 6.53 6.85
C ARG A 81 -1.15 7.58 5.75
N GLU A 82 -1.05 8.84 6.14
CA GLU A 82 -0.75 9.94 5.22
C GLU A 82 0.76 10.10 5.08
N SER A 83 1.27 9.94 3.87
CA SER A 83 2.69 10.09 3.55
C SER A 83 2.92 11.41 2.84
N LEU A 84 3.71 12.28 3.47
CA LEU A 84 4.11 13.60 2.96
C LEU A 84 5.35 13.53 2.05
N VAL A 85 5.92 12.35 1.84
CA VAL A 85 7.14 12.17 1.05
C VAL A 85 6.78 12.26 -0.43
N PRO A 86 7.27 13.27 -1.17
CA PRO A 86 7.16 13.28 -2.62
C PRO A 86 7.92 12.06 -3.17
N ASP A 87 7.35 11.38 -4.17
CA ASP A 87 7.87 10.19 -4.87
C ASP A 87 9.33 10.31 -5.42
N SER A 88 10.04 11.42 -5.19
CA SER A 88 11.31 11.83 -5.79
C SER A 88 12.54 11.04 -5.34
N LEU A 89 12.51 10.26 -4.26
CA LEU A 89 13.71 9.57 -3.74
C LEU A 89 13.74 8.04 -3.94
N PHE A 90 12.64 7.41 -4.38
CA PHE A 90 12.61 5.95 -4.60
C PHE A 90 12.50 5.54 -6.09
N TRP A 91 12.22 6.48 -7.00
CA TRP A 91 12.12 6.20 -8.44
C TRP A 91 13.45 6.24 -9.21
N SER A 92 14.60 6.33 -8.53
CA SER A 92 15.88 5.97 -9.15
C SER A 92 15.99 4.46 -9.46
N LEU A 93 15.00 3.65 -9.06
CA LEU A 93 14.82 2.30 -9.53
C LEU A 93 13.65 2.24 -10.52
N GLY A 94 13.99 2.51 -11.78
CA GLY A 94 13.24 2.01 -12.92
C GLY A 94 13.06 0.47 -12.88
N PRO A 95 12.59 -0.15 -13.97
CA PRO A 95 11.58 -1.22 -13.96
C PRO A 95 11.99 -2.63 -13.45
N LEU A 96 12.97 -2.77 -12.52
CA LEU A 96 13.62 -4.05 -12.15
C LEU A 96 14.02 -4.31 -10.66
N GLY A 97 13.81 -3.43 -9.67
CA GLY A 97 14.56 -3.52 -8.38
C GLY A 97 14.39 -4.77 -7.47
N GLY A 98 13.36 -5.61 -7.62
CA GLY A 98 13.02 -6.68 -6.66
C GLY A 98 13.80 -8.00 -6.76
N TRP A 99 14.53 -8.24 -7.85
CA TRP A 99 15.50 -9.34 -7.94
C TRP A 99 16.65 -9.19 -6.93
N LEU A 100 16.98 -7.95 -6.53
CA LEU A 100 18.14 -7.62 -5.68
C LEU A 100 17.99 -8.12 -4.24
N LYS A 101 16.77 -8.23 -3.70
CA LYS A 101 16.59 -8.87 -2.37
C LYS A 101 16.90 -10.37 -2.40
N ARG A 102 16.73 -11.02 -3.56
CA ARG A 102 16.93 -12.47 -3.71
C ARG A 102 18.40 -12.84 -3.95
N ALA A 103 19.22 -11.95 -4.51
CA ALA A 103 20.67 -12.15 -4.64
C ALA A 103 21.45 -11.92 -3.33
N MET A 104 20.89 -11.16 -2.38
CA MET A 104 21.60 -10.77 -1.15
C MET A 104 21.25 -11.63 0.09
N SER A 105 20.36 -12.62 -0.02
CA SER A 105 19.88 -13.39 1.14
C SER A 105 20.12 -14.91 1.10
N SER A 106 21.07 -15.40 0.28
CA SER A 106 21.58 -16.76 0.44
C SER A 106 22.96 -16.72 1.13
N PRO A 107 23.07 -16.97 2.44
CA PRO A 107 24.35 -17.20 3.07
C PRO A 107 24.95 -18.52 2.56
N PRO A 108 26.27 -18.60 2.34
CA PRO A 108 26.93 -19.81 1.83
C PRO A 108 26.89 -20.90 2.89
N ASN A 109 26.08 -21.95 2.69
CA ASN A 109 26.20 -23.17 3.48
C ASN A 109 27.27 -24.07 2.85
N SER A 110 28.43 -24.08 3.50
CA SER A 110 29.56 -24.95 3.22
C SER A 110 29.22 -26.39 3.66
N ARG A 111 29.30 -27.34 2.73
CA ARG A 111 29.65 -28.75 3.02
C ARG A 111 30.04 -29.48 1.75
#